data_AF-A0A924DYR9-F1
#
_entry.id   AF-A0A924DYR9-F1
#
_cell.length_a   1.000
_cell.length_b   1.000
_cell.length_c   1.000
_cell.angle_alpha   90.00
_cell.angle_beta   90.00
_cell.angle_gamma   90.00
#
_symmetry.space_group_name_H-M   'P 1'
#
loop_
_entity.id
_entity.type
_entity.pdbx_description
1 polymer ?
#
loop_
_entity_poly.entity_id
_entity_poly.type
_entity_poly.pdbx_seq_one_letter_code
_entity_poly.pdbx_strand_id
1 'polypeptide(L)'
;MQLNRAFASFAASALIAVSALFVPMSASADAAMDTLVKETLALEQAVQPSATADWKAKRGAWIASVKAADAPAKLAATLIALEQDLAANRMEPAWSKQHEPWTASLTGTPSMPVVAEAMATLMLAVKNEAIDVAFAAEMAAWTKAVTDVMVQ
;
A
#
# COMPACT_ATOMS: atom_id res chain seq x y z
N MET A 1 -14.10 21.04 -25.75
CA MET A 1 -15.37 20.54 -25.20
C MET A 1 -15.02 19.81 -23.91
N GLN A 2 -15.16 20.51 -22.77
CA GLN A 2 -14.75 19.98 -21.47
C GLN A 2 -15.79 18.95 -21.03
N LEU A 3 -15.35 17.69 -20.89
CA LEU A 3 -16.20 16.64 -20.35
C LEU A 3 -16.36 16.86 -18.85
N ASN A 4 -17.49 17.50 -18.56
CA ASN A 4 -18.20 17.52 -17.31
C ASN A 4 -18.31 16.08 -16.75
N ARG A 5 -17.37 15.68 -15.89
CA ARG A 5 -17.50 14.46 -15.08
C ARG A 5 -17.76 14.89 -13.65
N ALA A 6 -19.03 14.86 -13.29
CA ALA A 6 -19.49 14.86 -11.91
C ALA A 6 -18.87 13.65 -11.21
N PHE A 7 -17.73 13.85 -10.54
CA PHE A 7 -17.17 12.84 -9.67
C PHE A 7 -17.92 12.94 -8.35
N ALA A 8 -18.77 11.96 -8.12
CA ALA A 8 -19.40 11.72 -6.84
C ALA A 8 -18.30 11.68 -5.78
N SER A 9 -18.38 12.63 -4.85
CA SER A 9 -17.62 12.61 -3.60
C SER A 9 -17.94 11.31 -2.89
N PHE A 10 -17.05 10.32 -2.97
CA PHE A 10 -17.10 9.19 -2.07
C PHE A 10 -16.58 9.69 -0.73
N ALA A 11 -17.53 10.14 0.09
CA ALA A 11 -17.31 10.40 1.49
C ALA A 11 -16.64 9.17 2.12
N ALA A 12 -15.43 9.37 2.63
CA ALA A 12 -14.80 8.46 3.57
C ALA A 12 -15.76 8.28 4.75
N SER A 13 -16.50 7.18 4.79
CA SER A 13 -17.40 6.87 5.89
C SER A 13 -17.65 5.37 5.98
N ALA A 14 -17.66 4.92 7.23
CA ALA A 14 -17.94 3.58 7.74
C ALA A 14 -16.79 2.57 7.66
N LEU A 15 -15.93 2.64 8.69
CA LEU A 15 -15.26 1.47 9.25
C LEU A 15 -16.38 0.50 9.71
N ILE A 16 -16.70 -0.51 8.90
CA ILE A 16 -17.64 -1.55 9.29
C ILE A 16 -16.90 -2.52 10.20
N ALA A 17 -17.24 -2.51 11.48
CA ALA A 17 -16.91 -3.59 12.39
C ALA A 17 -17.71 -4.84 11.96
N VAL A 18 -17.06 -5.76 11.25
CA VAL A 18 -17.61 -7.09 11.00
C VAL A 18 -17.02 -8.05 12.02
N SER A 19 -17.81 -8.37 13.04
CA SER A 19 -17.58 -9.55 13.87
C SER A 19 -17.91 -10.78 13.05
N ALA A 20 -16.90 -11.55 12.65
CA ALA A 20 -17.07 -12.90 12.14
C ALA A 20 -16.15 -13.84 12.93
N LEU A 21 -16.78 -14.77 13.64
CA LEU A 21 -16.15 -15.98 14.16
C LEU A 21 -15.65 -16.78 12.96
N PHE A 22 -14.33 -16.78 12.71
CA PHE A 22 -13.70 -17.73 11.81
C PHE A 22 -12.43 -18.27 12.48
N VAL A 23 -12.43 -19.57 12.74
CA VAL A 23 -11.27 -20.32 13.22
C VAL A 23 -10.24 -20.34 12.07
N PRO A 24 -8.97 -19.95 12.30
CA PRO A 24 -8.06 -19.58 11.22
C PRO A 24 -7.52 -20.83 10.53
N MET A 25 -7.58 -20.85 9.20
CA MET A 25 -6.55 -21.54 8.44
C MET A 25 -5.36 -20.58 8.52
N SER A 26 -4.43 -20.83 9.44
CA SER A 26 -3.18 -20.06 9.53
C SER A 26 -2.54 -20.09 8.15
N ALA A 27 -2.60 -18.98 7.41
CA ALA A 27 -1.70 -18.81 6.30
C ALA A 27 -0.29 -18.91 6.89
N SER A 28 0.56 -19.74 6.29
CA SER A 28 1.96 -19.78 6.73
C SER A 28 2.57 -18.39 6.57
N ALA A 29 3.59 -18.07 7.36
CA ALA A 29 4.33 -16.82 7.20
C ALA A 29 4.80 -16.61 5.75
N ASP A 30 5.08 -17.70 5.02
CA ASP A 30 5.42 -17.70 3.60
C ASP A 30 4.25 -17.23 2.72
N ALA A 31 3.03 -17.74 2.94
CA ALA A 31 1.85 -17.33 2.18
C ALA A 31 1.47 -15.85 2.45
N ALA A 32 1.66 -15.39 3.69
CA ALA A 32 1.49 -13.98 4.04
C ALA A 32 2.53 -13.11 3.31
N MET A 33 3.79 -13.55 3.26
CA MET A 33 4.86 -12.85 2.55
C MET A 33 4.57 -12.75 1.05
N ASP A 34 4.22 -13.87 0.41
CA ASP A 34 3.85 -13.92 -1.00
C ASP A 34 2.69 -12.98 -1.32
N THR A 35 1.69 -12.93 -0.43
CA THR A 35 0.57 -12.00 -0.53
C THR A 35 1.07 -10.56 -0.50
N LEU A 36 1.83 -10.15 0.52
CA LEU A 36 2.30 -8.77 0.60
C LEU A 36 3.27 -8.40 -0.53
N VAL A 37 4.12 -9.32 -1.00
CA VAL A 37 4.97 -9.09 -2.18
C VAL A 37 4.11 -8.78 -3.40
N LYS A 38 3.08 -9.59 -3.66
CA LYS A 38 2.15 -9.37 -4.78
C LYS A 38 1.41 -8.04 -4.63
N GLU A 39 0.85 -7.76 -3.46
CA GLU A 39 0.04 -6.56 -3.24
C GLU A 39 0.90 -5.27 -3.20
N THR A 40 2.18 -5.35 -2.83
CA THR A 40 3.15 -4.23 -2.95
C THR A 40 3.39 -3.88 -4.43
N LEU A 41 3.53 -4.88 -5.30
CA LEU A 41 3.67 -4.67 -6.74
C LEU A 41 2.39 -4.09 -7.36
N ALA A 42 1.22 -4.53 -6.88
CA ALA A 42 -0.07 -3.98 -7.33
C ALA A 42 -0.23 -2.51 -6.91
N LEU A 43 0.14 -2.17 -5.66
CA LEU A 43 0.15 -0.80 -5.17
C LEU A 43 1.04 0.11 -6.03
N GLU A 44 2.26 -0.32 -6.36
CA GLU A 44 3.14 0.46 -7.23
C GLU A 44 2.55 0.66 -8.63
N GLN A 45 1.96 -0.38 -9.22
CA GLN A 45 1.33 -0.29 -10.54
C GLN A 45 0.11 0.63 -10.55
N ALA A 46 -0.57 0.73 -9.40
CA ALA A 46 -1.70 1.64 -9.22
C ALA A 46 -1.27 3.10 -9.17
N VAL A 47 -0.05 3.40 -8.72
CA VAL A 47 0.46 4.77 -8.69
C VAL A 47 0.75 5.24 -10.11
N GLN A 48 0.16 6.38 -10.49
CA GLN A 48 0.37 6.96 -11.82
C GLN A 48 1.84 7.34 -12.03
N PRO A 49 2.40 7.19 -13.25
CA PRO A 49 3.79 7.57 -13.52
C PRO A 49 4.11 9.05 -13.20
N SER A 50 3.12 9.94 -13.33
CA SER A 50 3.26 11.36 -12.98
C SER A 50 3.24 11.65 -11.48
N ALA A 51 3.00 10.63 -10.65
CA ALA A 51 3.05 10.75 -9.21
C ALA A 51 4.45 10.50 -8.62
N THR A 52 5.37 10.03 -9.47
CA THR A 52 6.74 9.73 -9.09
C THR A 52 7.72 10.63 -9.84
N ALA A 53 8.75 11.13 -9.17
CA ALA A 53 9.73 12.03 -9.79
C ALA A 53 10.70 11.29 -10.74
N ASP A 54 11.52 10.38 -10.18
CA ASP A 54 12.59 9.66 -10.90
C ASP A 54 12.40 8.14 -10.93
N TRP A 55 11.22 7.67 -10.55
CA TRP A 55 10.95 6.26 -10.28
C TRP A 55 11.23 5.32 -11.46
N LYS A 56 11.00 5.77 -12.69
CA LYS A 56 11.18 4.95 -13.90
C LYS A 56 12.58 4.31 -13.97
N ALA A 57 13.63 5.01 -13.55
CA ALA A 57 14.99 4.49 -13.57
C ALA A 57 15.27 3.47 -12.45
N LYS A 58 14.58 3.59 -11.32
CA LYS A 58 14.77 2.74 -10.12
C LYS A 58 13.83 1.53 -10.10
N ARG A 59 12.68 1.64 -10.77
CA ARG A 59 11.58 0.67 -10.76
C ARG A 59 12.03 -0.77 -11.03
N GLY A 60 12.92 -0.97 -12.02
CA GLY A 60 13.40 -2.31 -12.36
C GLY A 60 14.14 -2.99 -11.19
N ALA A 61 15.05 -2.26 -10.54
CA ALA A 61 15.78 -2.76 -9.37
C ALA A 61 14.85 -2.92 -8.16
N TRP A 62 13.92 -1.99 -7.96
CA TRP A 62 12.95 -2.07 -6.89
C TRP A 62 12.02 -3.29 -7.02
N ILE A 63 11.49 -3.58 -8.21
CA ILE A 63 10.68 -4.78 -8.46
C ILE A 63 11.46 -6.05 -8.11
N ALA A 64 12.75 -6.11 -8.49
CA ALA A 64 13.60 -7.23 -8.14
C ALA A 64 13.75 -7.38 -6.61
N SER A 65 13.96 -6.26 -5.90
CA SER A 65 14.02 -6.24 -4.43
C SER A 65 12.73 -6.69 -3.76
N VAL A 66 11.57 -6.26 -4.27
CA VAL A 66 10.25 -6.69 -3.76
C VAL A 66 10.06 -8.19 -3.95
N LYS A 67 10.35 -8.71 -5.14
CA LYS A 67 10.24 -10.15 -5.44
C LYS A 67 11.23 -11.01 -4.67
N ALA A 68 12.37 -10.44 -4.27
CA ALA A 68 13.39 -11.12 -3.48
C ALA A 68 13.21 -10.93 -1.96
N ALA A 69 12.15 -10.24 -1.53
CA ALA A 69 11.87 -10.06 -0.12
C ALA A 69 11.42 -11.38 0.51
N ASP A 70 12.27 -11.94 1.36
CA ASP A 70 12.05 -13.18 2.13
C ASP A 70 11.83 -12.91 3.63
N ALA A 71 11.79 -11.63 4.02
CA ALA A 71 11.66 -11.20 5.40
C ALA A 71 10.87 -9.88 5.47
N PRO A 72 10.07 -9.65 6.52
CA PRO A 72 9.26 -8.44 6.64
C PRO A 72 10.09 -7.16 6.57
N ALA A 73 11.28 -7.16 7.17
CA ALA A 73 12.20 -6.02 7.14
C ALA A 73 12.68 -5.67 5.72
N LYS A 74 12.86 -6.67 4.84
CA LYS A 74 13.23 -6.42 3.43
C LYS A 74 12.07 -5.78 2.68
N LEU A 75 10.84 -6.28 2.89
CA LEU A 75 9.66 -5.70 2.26
C LEU A 75 9.36 -4.29 2.79
N ALA A 76 9.50 -4.05 4.10
CA ALA A 76 9.42 -2.74 4.73
C ALA A 76 10.36 -1.71 4.08
N ALA A 77 11.62 -2.09 3.82
CA ALA A 77 12.58 -1.22 3.15
C ALA A 77 12.13 -0.85 1.72
N THR A 78 11.45 -1.75 1.00
CA THR A 78 10.90 -1.45 -0.32
C THR A 78 9.72 -0.47 -0.26
N LEU A 79 8.88 -0.53 0.77
CA LEU A 79 7.80 0.43 0.98
C LEU A 79 8.33 1.83 1.27
N ILE A 80 9.36 1.94 2.12
CA ILE A 80 10.07 3.21 2.37
C ILE A 80 10.67 3.77 1.08
N ALA A 81 11.32 2.92 0.28
CA ALA A 81 11.89 3.36 -1.00
C ALA A 81 10.82 3.86 -1.99
N LEU A 82 9.66 3.19 -2.04
CA LEU A 82 8.53 3.63 -2.86
C LEU A 82 8.01 5.00 -2.38
N GLU A 83 7.79 5.17 -1.08
CA GLU A 83 7.31 6.41 -0.49
C GLU A 83 8.24 7.59 -0.78
N GLN A 84 9.55 7.40 -0.63
CA GLN A 84 10.55 8.44 -0.89
C GLN A 84 10.57 8.91 -2.35
N ASP A 85 10.14 8.07 -3.29
CA ASP A 85 10.05 8.39 -4.71
C ASP A 85 8.69 8.98 -5.12
N LEU A 86 7.68 8.94 -4.23
CA LEU A 86 6.42 9.65 -4.42
C LEU A 86 6.63 11.15 -4.26
N ALA A 87 6.10 11.94 -5.20
CA ALA A 87 6.19 13.38 -5.11
C ALA A 87 5.34 13.90 -3.94
N ALA A 88 5.91 14.79 -3.12
CA ALA A 88 5.24 15.29 -1.91
C ALA A 88 3.86 15.93 -2.18
N ASN A 89 3.66 16.52 -3.37
CA ASN A 89 2.37 17.10 -3.76
C ASN A 89 1.28 16.06 -4.08
N ARG A 90 1.65 14.77 -4.16
CA ARG A 90 0.76 13.61 -4.37
C ARG A 90 0.37 12.92 -3.08
N MET A 91 0.97 13.32 -1.96
CA MET A 91 0.60 12.86 -0.65
C MET A 91 -0.49 13.76 -0.06
N GLU A 92 -1.38 13.18 0.72
CA GLU A 92 -2.37 13.91 1.50
C GLU A 92 -1.66 14.85 2.49
N PRO A 93 -2.16 16.08 2.74
CA PRO A 93 -1.51 17.01 3.66
C PRO A 93 -1.29 16.44 5.07
N ALA A 94 -2.20 15.56 5.51
CA ALA A 94 -2.11 14.86 6.79
C ALA A 94 -0.93 13.87 6.88
N TRP A 95 -0.38 13.44 5.74
CA TRP A 95 0.75 12.50 5.67
C TRP A 95 1.96 12.99 6.46
N SER A 96 2.24 14.29 6.42
CA SER A 96 3.35 14.90 7.15
C SER A 96 3.37 14.56 8.65
N LYS A 97 2.21 14.33 9.27
CA LYS A 97 2.07 13.96 10.68
C LYS A 97 2.16 12.44 10.92
N GLN A 98 1.93 11.65 9.88
CA GLN A 98 1.94 10.18 9.93
C GLN A 98 3.27 9.59 9.43
N HIS A 99 4.04 10.34 8.65
CA HIS A 99 5.28 9.88 8.02
C HIS A 99 6.32 9.40 9.05
N GLU A 100 6.55 10.15 10.13
CA GLU A 100 7.49 9.74 11.18
C GLU A 100 7.06 8.44 11.88
N PRO A 101 5.84 8.33 12.47
CA PRO A 101 5.43 7.09 13.12
C PRO A 101 5.33 5.91 12.15
N TRP A 102 4.95 6.16 10.89
CA TRP A 102 4.95 5.14 9.84
C TRP A 102 6.36 4.65 9.50
N THR A 103 7.33 5.55 9.36
CA THR A 103 8.72 5.17 9.11
C THR A 103 9.27 4.38 10.30
N ALA A 104 8.99 4.84 11.52
CA ALA A 104 9.43 4.19 12.75
C ALA A 104 8.90 2.75 12.88
N SER A 105 7.65 2.49 12.50
CA SER A 105 7.07 1.14 12.55
C SER A 105 7.72 0.18 11.55
N LEU A 106 8.24 0.70 10.44
CA LEU A 106 8.93 -0.07 9.41
C LEU A 106 10.44 -0.23 9.66
N THR A 107 11.05 0.63 10.47
CA THR A 107 12.46 0.53 10.83
C THR A 107 12.69 -0.48 11.97
N GLY A 108 13.60 -1.43 11.78
CA GLY A 108 13.96 -2.43 12.78
C GLY A 108 13.57 -3.85 12.37
N THR A 109 12.71 -4.51 13.16
CA THR A 109 12.24 -5.89 12.93
C THR A 109 10.71 -5.92 12.88
N PRO A 110 10.09 -5.31 11.85
CA PRO A 110 8.63 -5.31 11.74
C PRO A 110 8.09 -6.73 11.60
N SER A 111 6.88 -6.96 12.11
CA SER A 111 6.12 -8.17 11.83
C SER A 111 5.36 -8.05 10.51
N MET A 112 4.86 -9.17 9.98
CA MET A 112 4.01 -9.16 8.78
C MET A 112 2.76 -8.27 8.92
N PRO A 113 2.01 -8.32 10.04
CA PRO A 113 0.90 -7.39 10.27
C PRO A 113 1.31 -5.91 10.22
N VAL A 114 2.46 -5.55 10.77
CA VAL A 114 2.96 -4.16 10.75
C VAL A 114 3.29 -3.72 9.33
N VAL A 115 3.88 -4.59 8.51
CA VAL A 115 4.14 -4.27 7.09
C VAL A 115 2.84 -4.13 6.31
N ALA A 116 1.84 -4.98 6.56
CA ALA A 116 0.52 -4.87 5.95
C ALA A 116 -0.19 -3.55 6.33
N GLU A 117 -0.18 -3.19 7.61
CA GLU A 117 -0.75 -1.92 8.10
C GLU A 117 -0.05 -0.71 7.48
N ALA A 118 1.28 -0.76 7.39
CA ALA A 118 2.06 0.30 6.75
C ALA A 118 1.76 0.44 5.26
N MET A 119 1.55 -0.67 4.54
CA MET A 119 1.15 -0.66 3.13
C MET A 119 -0.23 0.01 2.94
N ALA A 120 -1.21 -0.36 3.77
CA ALA A 120 -2.53 0.26 3.75
C ALA A 120 -2.46 1.75 4.10
N THR A 121 -1.64 2.11 5.09
CA THR A 121 -1.40 3.49 5.51
C THR A 121 -0.79 4.32 4.38
N LEU A 122 0.21 3.79 3.67
CA LEU A 122 0.81 4.45 2.51
C LEU A 122 -0.23 4.65 1.40
N MET A 123 -1.03 3.62 1.08
CA MET A 123 -2.10 3.72 0.09
C MET A 123 -3.11 4.83 0.42
N LEU A 124 -3.53 4.95 1.69
CA LEU A 124 -4.44 6.00 2.14
C LEU A 124 -3.79 7.40 2.15
N ALA A 125 -2.46 7.46 2.23
CA ALA A 125 -1.72 8.71 2.17
C ALA A 125 -1.50 9.22 0.75
N VAL A 126 -1.58 8.35 -0.27
CA VAL A 126 -1.53 8.75 -1.68
C VAL A 126 -2.88 9.33 -2.08
N LYS A 127 -2.87 10.56 -2.62
CA LYS A 127 -4.09 11.20 -3.12
C LYS A 127 -4.76 10.34 -4.19
N ASN A 128 -6.09 10.30 -4.18
CA ASN A 128 -6.87 9.55 -5.18
C ASN A 128 -6.54 9.91 -6.64
N GLU A 129 -6.22 11.18 -6.92
CA GLU A 129 -5.82 11.62 -8.27
C GLU A 129 -4.47 11.07 -8.75
N ALA A 130 -3.65 10.58 -7.83
CA ALA A 130 -2.36 9.95 -8.10
C ALA A 130 -2.50 8.43 -8.32
N ILE A 131 -3.70 7.87 -8.14
CA ILE A 131 -4.03 6.46 -8.33
C ILE A 131 -4.70 6.27 -9.69
N ASP A 132 -4.37 5.18 -10.38
CA ASP A 132 -5.04 4.78 -11.61
C ASP A 132 -6.49 4.37 -11.33
N VAL A 133 -7.43 4.91 -12.11
CA VAL A 133 -8.86 4.59 -12.02
C VAL A 133 -9.15 3.11 -12.28
N ALA A 134 -8.29 2.41 -13.03
CA ALA A 134 -8.41 0.97 -13.23
C ALA A 134 -8.22 0.19 -11.93
N PHE A 135 -7.34 0.66 -11.05
CA PHE A 135 -7.09 0.04 -9.74
C PHE A 135 -8.28 0.18 -8.79
N ALA A 136 -9.18 1.15 -8.99
CA ALA A 136 -10.38 1.31 -8.17
C ALA A 136 -11.28 0.05 -8.20
N ALA A 137 -11.31 -0.68 -9.31
CA ALA A 137 -12.05 -1.95 -9.41
C ALA A 137 -11.38 -3.09 -8.63
N GLU A 138 -10.07 -3.00 -8.43
CA GLU A 138 -9.25 -4.01 -7.74
C GLU A 138 -9.05 -3.68 -6.25
N MET A 139 -9.31 -2.43 -5.85
CA MET A 139 -9.11 -1.90 -4.51
C MET A 139 -9.76 -2.75 -3.42
N ALA A 140 -10.97 -3.25 -3.67
CA ALA A 140 -11.70 -4.06 -2.69
C ALA A 140 -10.98 -5.40 -2.43
N ALA A 141 -10.49 -6.04 -3.49
CA ALA A 141 -9.74 -7.29 -3.38
C ALA A 141 -8.36 -7.05 -2.75
N TRP A 142 -7.67 -5.99 -3.17
CA TRP A 142 -6.39 -5.56 -2.59
C TRP A 142 -6.51 -5.29 -1.09
N THR A 143 -7.50 -4.47 -0.69
CA THR A 143 -7.75 -4.13 0.72
C THR A 143 -8.03 -5.37 1.55
N LYS A 144 -8.84 -6.30 1.01
CA LYS A 144 -9.12 -7.56 1.68
C LYS A 144 -7.84 -8.38 1.88
N ALA A 145 -7.04 -8.55 0.83
CA ALA A 145 -5.80 -9.34 0.90
C ALA A 145 -4.81 -8.77 1.93
N VAL A 146 -4.63 -7.45 1.96
CA VAL A 146 -3.76 -6.79 2.94
C VAL A 146 -4.33 -6.91 4.36
N THR A 147 -5.64 -6.74 4.54
CA THR A 147 -6.30 -6.85 5.85
C THR A 147 -6.28 -8.28 6.40
N ASP A 148 -6.42 -9.28 5.52
CA ASP A 148 -6.32 -10.69 5.91
C ASP A 148 -4.93 -11.02 6.50
N VAL A 149 -3.87 -10.32 6.07
CA VAL A 149 -2.51 -10.46 6.66
C VAL A 149 -2.38 -9.74 8.00
N MET A 150 -3.12 -8.66 8.24
CA MET A 150 -3.07 -7.92 9.51
C MET A 150 -3.63 -8.72 10.70
N VAL A 151 -4.52 -9.68 10.44
CA VAL A 151 -5.23 -10.45 11.47
C VAL A 151 -4.66 -11.86 11.68
N GLN A 152 -3.53 -12.19 11.04
CA GLN A 152 -2.79 -13.44 11.21
C GLN A 152 -1.77 -13.35 12.36
#